data_AF-A0A962GDD1-F1
#
_entry.id   AF-A0A962GDD1-F1
#
_cell.length_a   1.000
_cell.length_b   1.000
_cell.length_c   1.000
_cell.angle_alpha   90.00
_cell.angle_beta   90.00
_cell.angle_gamma   90.00
#
_symmetry.space_group_name_H-M   'P 1'
#
loop_
_entity.id
_entity.type
_entity.pdbx_description
1 polymer ?
#
loop_
_entity_poly.entity_id
_entity_poly.type
_entity_poly.pdbx_seq_one_letter_code
_entity_poly.pdbx_strand_id
1 'polypeptide(L)' 'MGVSAVIAYIGLGSNQEDPARQLQSAFAALSSLRETRLLRQSGVYRTPPWGLAEQPDFLNAVA' A
#
# COMPACT_ATOMS: atom_id res chain seq x y z
N MET A 1 24.14 7.01 20.12
CA MET A 1 24.04 7.13 18.64
C MET A 1 22.59 7.36 18.31
N GLY A 2 22.23 8.53 17.78
CA GLY A 2 20.84 8.83 17.40
C GLY A 2 20.47 8.08 16.13
N VAL A 3 19.36 7.35 16.15
CA VAL A 3 18.82 6.72 14.94
C VAL A 3 18.33 7.85 14.03
N SER A 4 18.91 7.97 12.83
CA SER A 4 18.39 8.88 11.81
C SER A 4 17.18 8.24 11.15
N ALA A 5 16.06 8.96 11.10
CA ALA A 5 14.93 8.55 10.27
C ALA A 5 15.33 8.60 8.78
N VAL A 6 14.79 7.66 8.00
CA VAL A 6 14.90 7.63 6.54
C VAL A 6 13.50 7.73 5.94
N ILE A 7 13.41 8.32 4.75
CA ILE A 7 12.17 8.32 3.96
C ILE A 7 12.18 7.06 3.09
N ALA A 8 11.11 6.28 3.18
CA ALA A 8 10.84 5.14 2.32
C ALA A 8 9.48 5.31 1.64
N TYR A 9 9.32 4.69 0.47
CA TYR A 9 8.06 4.63 -0.25
C TYR A 9 7.66 3.17 -0.39
N ILE A 10 6.40 2.83 -0.10
CA ILE A 10 5.91 1.46 -0.13
C ILE A 10 4.78 1.37 -1.16
N GLY A 11 5.00 0.55 -2.19
CA GLY A 11 3.94 0.18 -3.13
C GLY A 11 3.02 -0.87 -2.53
N LEU A 12 1.72 -0.60 -2.56
CA LEU A 12 0.66 -1.49 -2.09
C LEU A 12 -0.26 -1.84 -3.25
N GLY A 13 -0.67 -3.11 -3.34
CA GLY A 13 -1.57 -3.62 -4.38
C GLY A 13 -2.44 -4.76 -3.87
N SER A 14 -3.72 -4.76 -4.24
CA SER A 14 -4.64 -5.87 -4.00
C SER A 14 -5.64 -6.02 -5.15
N ASN A 15 -6.00 -7.26 -5.48
CA ASN A 15 -6.98 -7.57 -6.52
C ASN A 15 -7.95 -8.70 -6.15
N GLN A 16 -7.92 -9.19 -4.91
CA GLN A 16 -8.77 -10.30 -4.46
C GLN A 16 -9.68 -9.85 -3.32
N GLU A 17 -10.84 -10.49 -3.22
CA GLU A 17 -11.86 -10.26 -2.18
C GLU A 17 -12.34 -8.80 -2.12
N ASP A 18 -11.87 -8.03 -1.13
CA ASP A 18 -12.19 -6.61 -0.92
C ASP A 18 -10.88 -5.78 -0.96
N PRO A 19 -10.37 -5.46 -2.17
CA PRO A 19 -9.11 -4.72 -2.32
C PRO A 19 -9.11 -3.35 -1.64
N ALA A 20 -10.26 -2.68 -1.60
CA ALA A 20 -10.39 -1.37 -0.99
C ALA A 20 -10.22 -1.46 0.54
N ARG A 21 -10.90 -2.41 1.19
CA ARG A 21 -10.71 -2.68 2.62
C ARG A 21 -9.30 -3.15 2.92
N GLN A 22 -8.72 -4.00 2.09
CA GLN A 22 -7.34 -4.49 2.29
C GLN A 22 -6.32 -3.34 2.23
N LEU A 23 -6.45 -2.40 1.28
CA LEU A 23 -5.59 -1.20 1.23
C LEU A 23 -5.78 -0.31 2.47
N GLN A 24 -7.02 -0.08 2.92
CA GLN A 24 -7.29 0.68 4.14
C GLN A 24 -6.62 0.04 5.37
N SER A 25 -6.75 -1.28 5.51
CA SER A 25 -6.11 -2.05 6.57
C SER A 25 -4.58 -1.98 6.48
N ALA A 26 -4.00 -2.00 5.28
CA ALA A 26 -2.56 -1.87 5.09
C ALA A 26 -2.04 -0.49 5.55
N PHE A 27 -2.73 0.60 5.21
CA PHE A 27 -2.36 1.94 5.71
C PHE A 27 -2.47 2.04 7.22
N ALA A 28 -3.53 1.48 7.82
CA ALA A 28 -3.69 1.44 9.27
C ALA A 28 -2.56 0.65 9.94
N ALA A 29 -2.19 -0.51 9.37
CA ALA A 29 -1.08 -1.32 9.84
C ALA A 29 0.26 -0.56 9.76
N LEU A 30 0.56 0.07 8.63
CA LEU A 30 1.78 0.89 8.45
C LEU A 30 1.83 2.05 9.47
N SER A 31 0.71 2.71 9.74
CA SER A 31 0.61 3.77 10.74
C SER A 31 0.78 3.28 12.18
N SER A 32 0.63 1.98 12.43
CA SER A 32 0.76 1.36 13.75
C SER A 32 2.15 0.76 14.04
N LEU A 33 3.02 0.69 13.03
CA LEU A 33 4.36 0.13 13.17
C LEU A 33 5.22 0.96 14.13
N ARG A 34 5.99 0.29 14.98
CA ARG A 34 6.97 0.94 15.85
C ARG A 34 8.07 1.60 15.00
N GLU A 35 8.57 2.75 15.48
CA GLU A 35 9.65 3.51 14.81
C GLU A 35 9.34 3.91 13.36
N THR A 36 8.05 3.89 13.00
CA THR A 36 7.55 4.23 11.67
C THR A 36 6.48 5.30 11.81
N ARG A 37 6.41 6.19 10.82
CA ARG A 37 5.34 7.17 10.71
C ARG A 37 4.86 7.23 9.27
N LEU A 38 3.57 6.96 9.05
CA LEU A 38 2.94 7.20 7.76
C LEU A 38 2.87 8.72 7.53
N LEU A 39 3.60 9.22 6.53
CA LEU A 39 3.69 10.65 6.25
C LEU A 39 2.63 11.11 5.26
N ARG A 40 2.34 10.29 4.25
CA ARG A 40 1.36 10.54 3.20
C ARG A 40 0.86 9.21 2.63
N GLN A 41 -0.20 9.30 1.85
CA GLN A 41 -0.68 8.23 0.98
C GLN A 41 -1.09 8.84 -0.36
N SER A 42 -0.88 8.13 -1.46
CA SER A 42 -1.35 8.55 -2.78
C SER A 42 -2.87 8.40 -2.92
N GLY A 43 -3.40 8.82 -4.07
CA GLY A 43 -4.70 8.30 -4.52
C GLY A 43 -4.65 6.80 -4.77
N VAL A 44 -5.82 6.17 -4.84
CA VAL A 44 -5.96 4.75 -5.21
C VAL A 44 -6.21 4.67 -6.73
N TYR A 45 -5.43 3.84 -7.42
CA TYR A 45 -5.49 3.66 -8.86
C TYR A 45 -5.95 2.25 -9.18
N ARG A 46 -6.92 2.11 -10.09
CA ARG A 46 -7.29 0.82 -10.67
C ARG A 46 -6.44 0.56 -11.90
N THR A 47 -5.80 -0.61 -11.97
CA THR A 47 -4.97 -1.00 -13.12
C THR A 47 -5.21 -2.46 -13.50
N PRO A 48 -5.10 -2.83 -14.79
CA PRO A 48 -5.17 -4.22 -15.20
C PRO A 48 -4.04 -5.05 -14.58
N PRO A 49 -4.20 -6.37 -14.43
CA PRO A 49 -3.12 -7.25 -14.03
C PRO A 49 -2.03 -7.32 -15.12
N TRP A 50 -0.79 -7.48 -14.66
CA TRP A 50 0.36 -7.71 -15.54
C TRP A 50 0.82 -9.17 -15.40
N GLY A 51 1.18 -9.82 -16.50
CA GLY A 51 1.56 -11.24 -16.51
C GLY A 51 0.35 -12.16 -16.68
N LEU A 52 -0.17 -12.73 -15.58
CA LEU A 52 -1.37 -13.57 -15.63
C LEU A 52 -2.60 -12.67 -15.82
N ALA A 53 -3.19 -12.69 -17.02
CA ALA A 53 -4.26 -11.78 -17.38
C ALA A 53 -5.65 -12.20 -16.86
N GLU A 54 -5.88 -13.49 -16.60
CA GLU A 54 -7.17 -14.01 -16.12
C GLU A 54 -7.35 -13.84 -14.60
N GLN A 55 -7.30 -12.59 -14.16
CA GLN A 55 -7.56 -12.21 -12.77
C GLN A 55 -8.17 -10.79 -12.70
N PRO A 56 -8.78 -10.40 -11.58
CA PRO A 56 -9.36 -9.07 -11.46
C PRO A 56 -8.31 -7.95 -11.52
N ASP A 57 -8.78 -6.75 -11.86
CA ASP A 57 -7.99 -5.52 -11.76
C ASP A 57 -7.46 -5.29 -10.36
N PHE A 58 -6.25 -4.76 -10.27
CA PHE A 58 -5.65 -4.32 -9.02
C PHE A 58 -6.13 -2.93 -8.63
N LEU A 59 -6.34 -2.72 -7.33
CA LEU A 59 -6.22 -1.42 -6.71
C LEU A 59 -4.79 -1.25 -6.20
N ASN A 60 -4.13 -0.17 -6.62
CA ASN A 60 -2.76 0.16 -6.27
C ASN A 60 -2.67 1.53 -5.60
N ALA A 61 -1.76 1.68 -4.65
CA ALA A 61 -1.45 2.94 -3.98
C ALA A 61 -0.01 2.95 -3.44
N VAL A 62 0.47 4.12 -3.02
CA VAL A 62 1.78 4.32 -2.40
C VAL A 62 1.61 4.97 -1.03
N ALA A 63 2.31 4.42 -0.03
CA ALA A 63 2.55 5.05 1.27
C ALA A 63 3.92 5.76 1.28
#